data_AF-A0A1L7RP14-F1
#
_entry.id   AF-A0A1L7RP14-F1
#
_cell.length_a   1.000
_cell.length_b   1.000
_cell.length_c   1.000
_cell.angle_alpha   90.00
_cell.angle_beta   90.00
_cell.angle_gamma   90.00
#
_symmetry.space_group_name_H-M   'P 1'
#
loop_
_entity.id
_entity.type
_entity.pdbx_description
1 polymer ?
#
loop_
_entity_poly.entity_id
_entity_poly.type
_entity_poly.pdbx_seq_one_letter_code
_entity_poly.pdbx_strand_id
1 'polypeptide(L)'
;MTTDTAAAPATPGFDSRSVARVATDKPAAYGRRLVSHMSRRIDGEWNGAESTGHLVFNREGTVAGVADLTCEDDALVLTLSASAQELPRLEEVAGRHLARFGYEDGLVVSWTRQDGSAGTTQGPLTKEDLDRLRAEYKARAAREGESDAAEDFPDLRN
;
A
#
# COMPACT_ATOMS: atom_id res chain seq x y z
N MET A 1 8.35 -38.54 0.57
CA MET A 1 7.62 -37.52 1.33
C MET A 1 8.47 -36.26 1.26
N THR A 2 8.21 -35.42 0.25
CA THR A 2 8.88 -34.14 0.05
C THR A 2 7.82 -33.27 -0.60
N THR A 3 7.20 -32.42 0.21
CA THR A 3 6.25 -31.42 -0.27
C THR A 3 7.01 -30.34 -1.01
N ASP A 4 6.61 -30.21 -2.28
CA ASP A 4 6.81 -29.11 -3.19
C ASP A 4 6.77 -27.76 -2.45
N THR A 5 7.93 -27.11 -2.35
CA THR A 5 8.03 -25.70 -1.96
C THR A 5 7.54 -24.91 -3.16
N ALA A 6 6.33 -24.36 -3.06
CA ALA A 6 5.75 -23.48 -4.05
C ALA A 6 6.75 -22.38 -4.42
N ALA A 7 7.32 -22.49 -5.62
CA ALA A 7 8.17 -21.46 -6.19
C ALA A 7 7.30 -20.22 -6.41
N ALA A 8 7.56 -19.17 -5.63
CA ALA A 8 7.02 -17.84 -5.86
C ALA A 8 7.24 -17.45 -7.34
N PRO A 9 6.26 -16.84 -8.02
CA PRO A 9 6.41 -16.48 -9.43
C PRO A 9 7.63 -15.56 -9.54
N ALA A 10 8.51 -15.87 -10.50
CA ALA A 10 9.75 -15.14 -10.75
C ALA A 10 9.45 -13.64 -10.86
N THR A 11 9.68 -12.94 -9.76
CA THR A 11 9.58 -11.49 -9.68
C THR A 11 10.55 -10.91 -10.72
N PRO A 12 10.19 -9.86 -11.46
CA PRO A 12 11.18 -9.08 -12.19
C PRO A 12 12.35 -8.81 -11.25
N GLY A 13 13.59 -8.89 -11.74
CA GLY A 13 14.77 -8.63 -10.92
C GLY A 13 14.80 -7.17 -10.48
N PHE A 14 14.09 -6.87 -9.40
CA PHE A 14 14.10 -5.56 -8.76
C PHE A 14 15.40 -5.41 -8.00
N ASP A 15 16.12 -4.33 -8.26
CA ASP A 15 17.41 -4.03 -7.63
C ASP A 15 17.24 -3.38 -6.25
N SER A 16 16.02 -2.95 -5.89
CA SER A 16 15.74 -2.24 -4.65
C SER A 16 14.55 -2.83 -3.88
N ARG A 17 14.67 -2.82 -2.55
CA ARG A 17 13.64 -3.28 -1.61
C ARG A 17 13.49 -2.32 -0.45
N SER A 18 12.26 -2.17 0.05
CA SER A 18 11.90 -1.39 1.22
C SER A 18 10.89 -2.14 2.08
N VAL A 19 10.98 -1.99 3.40
CA VAL A 19 10.09 -2.65 4.35
C VAL A 19 9.48 -1.62 5.29
N ALA A 20 8.16 -1.66 5.46
CA ALA A 20 7.45 -0.90 6.47
C ALA A 20 6.81 -1.85 7.48
N ARG A 21 7.11 -1.66 8.76
CA ARG A 21 6.46 -2.37 9.87
C ARG A 21 5.50 -1.41 10.55
N VAL A 22 4.21 -1.64 10.36
CA VAL A 22 3.15 -0.73 10.80
C VAL A 22 2.51 -1.30 12.05
N ALA A 23 2.72 -0.65 13.20
CA ALA A 23 2.15 -1.09 14.46
C ALA A 23 0.62 -0.99 14.43
N THR A 24 -0.07 -2.10 14.70
CA THR A 24 -1.54 -2.17 14.71
C THR A 24 -2.04 -3.44 15.39
N ASP A 25 -3.15 -3.34 16.11
CA ASP A 25 -3.85 -4.50 16.68
C ASP A 25 -4.73 -5.24 15.65
N LYS A 26 -4.82 -4.71 14.42
CA LYS A 26 -5.73 -5.22 13.37
C LYS A 26 -5.03 -5.43 12.02
N PRO A 27 -3.89 -6.14 11.96
CA PRO A 27 -3.06 -6.22 10.75
C PRO A 27 -3.81 -6.84 9.57
N ALA A 28 -4.55 -7.93 9.79
CA ALA A 28 -5.31 -8.60 8.74
C ALA A 28 -6.46 -7.75 8.17
N ALA A 29 -7.08 -6.90 8.99
CA ALA A 29 -8.15 -6.01 8.55
C ALA A 29 -7.59 -4.92 7.63
N TYR A 30 -6.47 -4.31 8.03
CA TYR A 30 -5.80 -3.29 7.24
C TYR A 30 -5.14 -3.83 5.97
N GLY A 31 -4.48 -4.99 6.04
CA GLY A 31 -3.89 -5.65 4.88
C GLY A 31 -4.93 -6.01 3.82
N ARG A 32 -6.05 -6.63 4.24
CA ARG A 32 -7.17 -6.94 3.34
C ARG A 32 -7.75 -5.68 2.71
N ARG A 33 -7.93 -4.61 3.50
CA ARG A 33 -8.47 -3.33 3.01
C ARG A 33 -7.53 -2.69 1.97
N LEU A 34 -6.22 -2.72 2.23
CA LEU A 34 -5.22 -2.22 1.29
C LEU A 34 -5.27 -3.02 -0.02
N VAL A 35 -5.20 -4.34 0.06
CA VAL A 35 -5.24 -5.19 -1.15
C VAL A 35 -6.53 -4.99 -1.92
N SER A 36 -7.69 -5.07 -1.27
CA SER A 36 -8.99 -4.89 -1.93
C SER A 36 -9.15 -3.52 -2.60
N HIS A 37 -8.53 -2.47 -2.04
CA HIS A 37 -8.54 -1.15 -2.66
C HIS A 37 -7.63 -1.10 -3.89
N MET A 38 -6.40 -1.56 -3.76
CA MET A 38 -5.39 -1.50 -4.82
C MET A 38 -5.74 -2.41 -6.00
N SER A 39 -6.34 -3.59 -5.75
CA SER A 39 -6.80 -4.55 -6.76
C SER A 39 -7.86 -4.00 -7.73
N ARG A 40 -8.37 -2.77 -7.51
CA ARG A 40 -9.23 -2.07 -8.47
C ARG A 40 -8.48 -1.55 -9.68
N ARG A 41 -7.17 -1.33 -9.56
CA ARG A 41 -6.33 -0.66 -10.56
C ARG A 41 -5.05 -1.41 -10.91
N ILE A 42 -4.59 -2.25 -10.02
CA ILE A 42 -3.41 -3.09 -10.21
C ILE A 42 -3.77 -4.53 -9.88
N ASP A 43 -2.90 -5.50 -10.20
CA ASP A 43 -3.15 -6.87 -9.75
C ASP A 43 -2.87 -6.98 -8.26
N GLY A 44 -3.72 -7.72 -7.55
CA GLY A 44 -3.55 -7.94 -6.12
C GLY A 44 -4.44 -9.03 -5.58
N GLU A 45 -3.90 -9.81 -4.64
CA GLU A 45 -4.55 -10.97 -4.04
C GLU A 45 -4.34 -10.96 -2.52
N TRP A 46 -5.40 -11.30 -1.77
CA TRP A 46 -5.32 -11.47 -0.33
C TRP A 46 -5.62 -12.93 0.03
N ASN A 47 -4.67 -13.60 0.66
CA ASN A 47 -4.85 -14.93 1.21
C ASN A 47 -5.39 -14.81 2.65
N GLY A 48 -6.69 -15.06 2.80
CA GLY A 48 -7.36 -15.00 4.10
C GLY A 48 -6.95 -16.11 5.08
N ALA A 49 -6.42 -17.25 4.60
CA ALA A 49 -5.99 -18.35 5.46
C ALA A 49 -4.61 -18.07 6.07
N GLU A 50 -3.69 -17.55 5.27
CA GLU A 50 -2.32 -17.24 5.69
C GLU A 50 -2.19 -15.81 6.26
N SER A 51 -3.24 -14.99 6.18
CA SER A 51 -3.20 -13.56 6.53
C SER A 51 -2.08 -12.81 5.81
N THR A 52 -1.90 -13.13 4.53
CA THR A 52 -0.90 -12.51 3.65
C THR A 52 -1.58 -11.86 2.44
N GLY A 53 -0.90 -10.91 1.83
CA GLY A 53 -1.36 -10.26 0.61
C GLY A 53 -0.22 -10.05 -0.37
N HIS A 54 -0.56 -9.95 -1.64
CA HIS A 54 0.37 -9.68 -2.73
C HIS A 54 -0.22 -8.60 -3.65
N LEU A 55 0.61 -7.67 -4.10
CA LEU A 55 0.27 -6.58 -5.01
C LEU A 55 1.32 -6.50 -6.12
N VAL A 56 0.89 -6.28 -7.35
CA VAL A 56 1.77 -6.09 -8.51
C VAL A 56 1.43 -4.75 -9.16
N PHE A 57 2.32 -3.77 -9.06
CA PHE A 57 2.09 -2.43 -9.58
C PHE A 57 2.29 -2.38 -11.10
N ASN A 58 1.25 -2.71 -11.86
CA ASN A 58 1.30 -2.87 -13.33
C ASN A 58 0.37 -1.93 -14.12
N ARG A 59 0.00 -0.77 -13.55
CA ARG A 59 -1.02 0.17 -14.07
C ARG A 59 -0.84 0.57 -15.55
N GLU A 60 0.39 0.60 -16.06
CA GLU A 60 0.71 1.03 -17.44
C GLU A 60 1.18 -0.14 -18.34
N GLY A 61 0.80 -1.37 -17.98
CA GLY A 61 1.22 -2.59 -18.70
C GLY A 61 2.67 -3.01 -18.43
N THR A 62 3.43 -2.21 -17.67
CA THR A 62 4.76 -2.54 -17.17
C THR A 62 4.71 -2.70 -15.65
N VAL A 63 5.35 -3.75 -15.13
CA VAL A 63 5.45 -3.98 -13.69
C VAL A 63 6.51 -3.03 -13.10
N ALA A 64 6.06 -2.00 -12.38
CA ALA A 64 6.92 -1.04 -11.69
C ALA A 64 7.48 -1.58 -10.36
N GLY A 65 6.76 -2.51 -9.72
CA GLY A 65 7.14 -3.11 -8.46
C GLY A 65 6.13 -4.14 -7.96
N VAL A 66 6.48 -4.83 -6.88
CA VAL A 66 5.59 -5.74 -6.15
C VAL A 66 5.60 -5.42 -4.67
N ALA A 67 4.48 -5.62 -3.98
CA ALA A 67 4.42 -5.55 -2.54
C ALA A 67 3.80 -6.81 -1.92
N ASP A 68 4.48 -7.38 -0.95
CA ASP A 68 4.01 -8.46 -0.10
C ASP A 68 3.58 -7.91 1.25
N LEU A 69 2.44 -8.39 1.74
CA LEU A 69 1.89 -8.04 3.03
C LEU A 69 1.89 -9.28 3.92
N THR A 70 2.36 -9.14 5.15
CA THR A 70 2.36 -10.21 6.14
C THR A 70 1.84 -9.67 7.46
N CYS A 71 0.91 -10.38 8.08
CA CYS A 71 0.44 -10.06 9.43
C CYS A 71 1.38 -10.68 10.47
N GLU A 72 1.87 -9.85 11.39
CA GLU A 72 2.48 -10.26 12.64
C GLU A 72 1.49 -10.01 13.80
N ASP A 73 1.83 -10.40 15.02
CA ASP A 73 0.93 -10.28 16.18
C ASP A 73 0.52 -8.83 16.50
N ASP A 74 1.44 -7.88 16.33
CA ASP A 74 1.28 -6.46 16.67
C ASP A 74 1.53 -5.51 15.49
N ALA A 75 1.70 -6.05 14.29
CA ALA A 75 2.09 -5.26 13.13
C ALA A 75 1.61 -5.83 11.80
N LEU A 76 1.36 -4.94 10.85
CA LEU A 76 1.30 -5.26 9.44
C LEU A 76 2.65 -4.94 8.81
N VAL A 77 3.32 -5.96 8.26
CA VAL A 77 4.60 -5.80 7.56
C VAL A 77 4.34 -5.74 6.06
N LEU A 78 4.83 -4.67 5.43
CA LEU A 78 4.82 -4.49 3.99
C LEU A 78 6.24 -4.61 3.49
N THR A 79 6.50 -5.55 2.59
CA THR A 79 7.73 -5.66 1.82
C THR A 79 7.46 -5.16 0.41
N LEU A 80 8.14 -4.12 -0.03
CA LEU A 80 8.04 -3.55 -1.37
C LEU A 80 9.35 -3.80 -2.13
N SER A 81 9.26 -4.34 -3.33
CA SER A 81 10.41 -4.53 -4.23
C SER A 81 10.15 -3.82 -5.55
N ALA A 82 11.07 -2.97 -5.99
CA ALA A 82 10.94 -2.14 -7.18
C ALA A 82 12.32 -1.72 -7.71
N SER A 83 12.36 -0.98 -8.81
CA SER A 83 13.60 -0.28 -9.19
C SER A 83 13.92 0.83 -8.19
N ALA A 84 15.19 1.20 -8.04
CA ALA A 84 15.58 2.34 -7.19
C ALA A 84 14.84 3.65 -7.54
N GLN A 85 14.46 3.81 -8.81
CA GLN A 85 13.72 4.97 -9.31
C GLN A 85 12.24 4.94 -8.91
N GLU A 86 11.58 3.78 -9.00
CA GLU A 86 10.15 3.66 -8.68
C GLU A 86 9.88 3.46 -7.19
N LEU A 87 10.88 2.96 -6.43
CA LEU A 87 10.71 2.63 -5.02
C LEU A 87 10.13 3.78 -4.17
N PRO A 88 10.63 5.03 -4.22
CA PRO A 88 10.07 6.12 -3.41
C PRO A 88 8.61 6.42 -3.73
N ARG A 89 8.22 6.32 -5.01
CA ARG A 89 6.84 6.53 -5.46
C ARG A 89 5.93 5.44 -4.93
N LEU A 90 6.36 4.18 -5.01
CA LEU A 90 5.57 3.04 -4.55
C LEU A 90 5.45 2.99 -3.02
N GLU A 91 6.50 3.38 -2.29
CA GLU A 91 6.47 3.61 -0.84
C GLU A 91 5.36 4.62 -0.48
N GLU A 92 5.31 5.75 -1.19
CA GLU A 92 4.31 6.81 -0.96
C GLU A 92 2.89 6.32 -1.25
N VAL A 93 2.68 5.64 -2.38
CA VAL A 93 1.35 5.12 -2.75
C VAL A 93 0.83 4.16 -1.68
N ALA A 94 1.59 3.11 -1.36
CA ALA A 94 1.17 2.12 -0.39
C ALA A 94 1.00 2.73 1.03
N GLY A 95 1.96 3.55 1.46
CA GLY A 95 1.93 4.18 2.78
C GLY A 95 0.80 5.18 2.94
N ARG A 96 0.48 5.98 1.92
CA ARG A 96 -0.61 6.96 1.96
C ARG A 96 -1.96 6.29 2.13
N HIS A 97 -2.24 5.23 1.37
CA HIS A 97 -3.51 4.51 1.49
C HIS A 97 -3.66 3.88 2.87
N LEU A 98 -2.61 3.25 3.37
CA LEU A 98 -2.64 2.59 4.67
C LEU A 98 -2.78 3.58 5.83
N ALA A 99 -2.01 4.67 5.84
CA ALA A 99 -2.13 5.74 6.84
C ALA A 99 -3.52 6.38 6.84
N ARG A 100 -4.14 6.53 5.66
CA ARG A 100 -5.53 7.00 5.54
C ARG A 100 -6.53 5.98 6.06
N PHE A 101 -6.34 4.69 5.82
CA PHE A 101 -7.29 3.67 6.29
C PHE A 101 -7.34 3.54 7.80
N GLY A 102 -6.22 3.71 8.49
CA GLY A 102 -6.18 3.67 9.95
C GLY A 102 -5.88 5.01 10.58
N TYR A 103 -6.39 6.10 10.02
CA TYR A 103 -6.29 7.42 10.67
C TYR A 103 -6.95 7.43 12.06
N GLU A 104 -8.07 6.71 12.23
CA GLU A 104 -8.75 6.59 13.53
C GLU A 104 -7.88 5.86 14.56
N ASP A 105 -7.09 4.89 14.08
CA ASP A 105 -6.15 4.12 14.89
C ASP A 105 -4.75 4.78 14.92
N GLY A 106 -4.56 5.97 14.31
CA GLY A 106 -3.30 6.71 14.30
C GLY A 106 -2.15 6.01 13.59
N LEU A 107 -2.41 5.22 12.54
CA LEU A 107 -1.38 4.45 11.84
C LEU A 107 -0.26 5.33 11.28
N VAL A 108 0.97 4.87 11.49
CA VAL A 108 2.19 5.45 10.91
C VAL A 108 2.86 4.40 10.05
N VAL A 109 3.14 4.74 8.81
CA VAL A 109 3.84 3.88 7.85
C VAL A 109 5.21 4.47 7.60
N SER A 110 6.24 3.88 8.17
CA SER A 110 7.64 4.29 7.95
C SER A 110 8.37 3.19 7.21
N TRP A 111 8.96 3.54 6.07
CA TRP A 111 9.71 2.62 5.23
C TRP A 111 11.20 2.62 5.59
N THR A 112 11.81 1.43 5.58
CA THR A 112 13.26 1.23 5.71
C THR A 112 13.75 0.48 4.49
N ARG A 113 14.65 1.09 3.73
CA ARG A 113 15.22 0.49 2.52
C ARG A 113 16.24 -0.57 2.87
N GLN A 114 16.51 -1.49 1.94
CA GLN A 114 17.44 -2.61 2.14
C GLN A 114 18.88 -2.17 2.48
N ASP A 115 19.27 -0.94 2.10
CA ASP A 115 20.57 -0.34 2.41
C ASP A 115 20.61 0.30 3.81
N GLY A 116 19.52 0.19 4.57
CA GLY A 116 19.36 0.79 5.90
C GLY A 116 18.99 2.26 5.88
N SER A 117 18.85 2.89 4.71
CA SER A 117 18.39 4.27 4.61
C SER A 117 16.90 4.38 4.91
N ALA A 118 16.49 5.53 5.46
CA ALA A 118 15.08 5.82 5.67
C ALA A 118 14.40 6.03 4.30
N GLY A 119 13.30 5.31 4.09
CA GLY A 119 12.37 5.55 2.99
C GLY A 119 11.39 6.67 3.33
N THR A 120 10.27 6.72 2.62
CA THR A 120 9.22 7.69 2.94
C THR A 120 8.49 7.34 4.25
N THR A 121 7.77 8.32 4.82
CA THR A 121 6.90 8.11 5.99
C THR A 121 5.57 8.78 5.76
N GLN A 122 4.47 8.08 6.08
CA GLN A 122 3.11 8.57 5.97
C GLN A 122 2.36 8.38 7.29
N GLY A 123 1.61 9.40 7.68
CA GLY A 123 0.91 9.44 8.96
C GLY A 123 1.81 9.80 10.15
N PRO A 124 1.24 9.87 11.36
CA PRO A 124 -0.18 9.68 11.65
C PRO A 124 -1.00 10.84 11.06
N LEU A 125 -2.13 10.54 10.43
CA LEU A 125 -3.02 11.56 9.88
C LEU A 125 -4.01 11.99 10.95
N THR A 126 -4.17 13.30 11.14
CA THR A 126 -5.23 13.82 12.00
C THR A 126 -6.55 13.90 11.23
N LYS A 127 -7.66 14.04 11.97
CA LYS A 127 -8.97 14.29 11.36
C LYS A 127 -8.98 15.59 10.53
N GLU A 128 -8.28 16.61 10.98
CA GLU A 128 -8.14 17.89 10.26
C GLU A 128 -7.37 17.72 8.95
N ASP A 129 -6.34 16.86 8.92
CA ASP A 129 -5.60 16.54 7.70
C ASP A 129 -6.50 15.85 6.67
N LEU A 130 -7.38 14.93 7.11
CA LEU A 130 -8.34 14.29 6.23
C LEU A 130 -9.41 15.23 5.70
N ASP A 131 -9.95 16.10 6.56
CA ASP A 131 -10.95 17.09 6.15
C ASP A 131 -10.37 18.06 5.12
N ARG A 132 -9.11 18.47 5.31
CA ARG A 132 -8.36 19.28 4.34
C ARG A 132 -8.16 18.56 3.02
N LEU A 133 -7.64 17.33 3.05
CA LEU A 133 -7.46 16.52 1.85
C LEU A 133 -8.80 16.39 1.12
N ARG A 134 -9.88 15.98 1.81
CA ARG A 134 -11.21 15.82 1.21
C ARG A 134 -11.70 17.10 0.53
N ALA A 135 -11.47 18.27 1.14
CA ALA A 135 -11.81 19.56 0.56
C ALA A 135 -10.98 19.87 -0.69
N GLU A 136 -9.68 19.59 -0.68
CA GLU A 136 -8.78 19.74 -1.83
C GLU A 136 -9.19 18.83 -3.01
N TYR A 137 -9.53 17.56 -2.74
CA TYR A 137 -10.05 16.65 -3.77
C TYR A 137 -11.37 17.14 -4.35
N LYS A 138 -12.31 17.61 -3.51
CA LYS A 138 -13.58 18.17 -3.99
C LYS A 138 -13.35 19.40 -4.87
N ALA A 139 -12.39 20.24 -4.53
CA ALA A 139 -12.01 21.41 -5.33
C ALA A 139 -11.32 21.03 -6.65
N ARG A 140 -10.46 20.00 -6.65
CA ARG A 140 -9.80 19.48 -7.86
C ARG A 140 -10.80 18.79 -8.80
N ALA A 141 -11.70 17.95 -8.28
CA ALA A 141 -12.76 17.32 -9.05
C ALA A 141 -13.67 18.35 -9.75
N ALA A 142 -14.00 19.43 -9.06
CA ALA A 142 -14.79 20.53 -9.62
C ALA A 142 -14.06 21.30 -10.74
N ARG A 143 -12.71 21.23 -10.81
CA ARG A 143 -11.90 21.89 -11.83
C ARG A 143 -11.54 20.97 -13.00
N GLU A 144 -11.38 19.67 -12.77
CA GLU A 144 -10.75 18.74 -13.72
C GLU A 144 -11.66 17.70 -14.37
N GLY A 145 -12.99 17.71 -14.16
CA GLY A 145 -13.88 16.80 -14.89
C GLY A 145 -13.55 15.31 -14.63
N GLU A 146 -14.01 14.81 -13.48
CA GLU A 146 -14.34 13.40 -13.22
C GLU A 146 -13.46 12.32 -13.88
N SER A 147 -12.15 12.28 -13.62
CA SER A 147 -11.36 11.11 -14.07
C SER A 147 -10.23 10.67 -13.13
N ASP A 148 -9.63 11.56 -12.33
CA ASP A 148 -8.50 11.17 -11.45
C ASP A 148 -8.83 11.29 -9.93
N ALA A 149 -9.79 12.14 -9.56
CA ALA A 149 -10.08 12.46 -8.15
C ALA A 149 -10.98 11.44 -7.42
N ALA A 150 -11.83 10.69 -8.14
CA ALA A 150 -12.78 9.73 -7.56
C ALA A 150 -12.15 8.40 -7.15
N GLU A 151 -10.90 8.14 -7.57
CA GLU A 151 -10.23 6.85 -7.36
C GLU A 151 -9.61 6.71 -5.97
N ASP A 152 -9.19 7.83 -5.39
CA ASP A 152 -8.36 7.90 -4.18
C ASP A 152 -9.18 8.04 -2.88
N PHE A 153 -10.50 8.24 -3.01
CA PHE A 153 -11.47 8.40 -1.92
C PHE A 153 -12.76 7.61 -2.24
N PRO A 154 -12.78 6.28 -2.01
CA PRO A 154 -13.92 5.45 -2.40
C PRO A 154 -15.20 5.71 -1.58
N ASP A 155 -15.10 6.37 -0.41
CA ASP A 155 -16.25 6.80 0.41
C ASP A 155 -17.00 8.03 -0.17
N LEU A 156 -16.67 8.44 -1.41
CA LEU A 156 -17.45 9.42 -2.18
C LEU A 156 -18.43 8.77 -3.16
N ARG A 157 -18.46 7.43 -3.26
CA ARG A 157 -19.57 6.73 -3.93
C ARG A 157 -20.73 6.56 -2.95
N ASN A 158 -21.67 7.49 -3.10
CA ASN A 158 -23.03 7.57 -2.57
C ASN A 158 -23.61 6.31 -1.91
#